data_AF-A0A2V7WQI2-F1
#
_entry.id   AF-A0A2V7WQI2-F1
#
_cell.length_a   1.000
_cell.length_b   1.000
_cell.length_c   1.000
_cell.angle_alpha   90.00
_cell.angle_beta   90.00
_cell.angle_gamma   90.00
#
_symmetry.space_group_name_H-M   'P 1'
#
loop_
_entity.id
_entity.type
_entity.pdbx_description
1 polymer ?
#
loop_
_entity_poly.entity_id
_entity_poly.type
_entity_poly.pdbx_seq_one_letter_code
_entity_poly.pdbx_strand_id
1 'polypeptide(L)'
;MPTVETGANALTEQQLGLMIQYTVEAYKTFEKLAENLPNPMAATMFQQFAEDEREHRDLIELKIQAAGASRVRVTLGGDLLFQDILEGDLSFREMTEFLIARERTMEKKLNEYGRGASPVDRYLLIYLAAGKRAHIVELERELELIKLDPDWFKREDAQWRIVHGPRAE
;
A
#
# COMPACT_ATOMS: atom_id res chain seq x y z
N MET A 1 29.13 -29.87 -16.30
CA MET A 1 28.58 -28.50 -16.36
C MET A 1 28.48 -28.00 -14.94
N PRO A 2 29.22 -26.97 -14.50
CA PRO A 2 29.02 -26.43 -13.18
C PRO A 2 27.71 -25.63 -13.20
N THR A 3 26.77 -26.04 -12.38
CA THR A 3 25.56 -25.27 -12.07
C THR A 3 26.04 -23.97 -11.45
N VAL A 4 25.83 -22.85 -12.12
CA VAL A 4 26.06 -21.53 -11.54
C VAL A 4 25.00 -21.37 -10.45
N GLU A 5 25.36 -21.69 -9.21
CA GLU A 5 24.61 -21.23 -8.05
C GLU A 5 24.70 -19.71 -8.08
N THR A 6 23.66 -19.07 -8.61
CA THR A 6 23.47 -17.64 -8.43
C THR A 6 23.38 -17.40 -6.92
N GLY A 7 24.49 -16.94 -6.33
CA GLY A 7 24.56 -16.65 -4.91
C GLY A 7 23.37 -15.78 -4.50
N ALA A 8 22.63 -16.26 -3.50
CA ALA A 8 21.49 -15.53 -2.99
C ALA A 8 21.99 -14.21 -2.38
N ASN A 9 21.52 -13.09 -2.91
CA ASN A 9 22.05 -11.78 -2.54
C ASN A 9 21.27 -11.21 -1.35
N ALA A 10 21.98 -10.56 -0.43
CA ALA A 10 21.34 -9.74 0.58
C ALA A 10 20.61 -8.55 -0.08
N LEU A 11 19.53 -8.08 0.54
CA LEU A 11 18.88 -6.84 0.12
C LEU A 11 19.86 -5.66 0.14
N THR A 12 19.87 -4.89 -0.96
CA THR A 12 20.75 -3.72 -1.09
C THR A 12 20.17 -2.53 -0.33
N GLU A 13 21.03 -1.57 0.05
CA GLU A 13 20.59 -0.31 0.66
C GLU A 13 19.56 0.43 -0.20
N GLN A 14 19.73 0.42 -1.53
CA GLN A 14 18.79 1.03 -2.45
C GLN A 14 17.41 0.36 -2.41
N GLN A 15 17.36 -0.98 -2.33
CA GLN A 15 16.10 -1.71 -2.23
C GLN A 15 15.41 -1.42 -0.89
N LEU A 16 16.15 -1.41 0.22
CA LEU A 16 15.65 -1.04 1.54
C LEU A 16 15.14 0.41 1.58
N GLY A 17 15.84 1.33 0.93
CA GLY A 17 15.45 2.73 0.77
C GLY A 17 14.14 2.93 0.04
N LEU A 18 13.96 2.20 -1.06
CA LEU A 18 12.74 2.27 -1.84
C LEU A 18 11.55 1.71 -1.06
N MET A 19 11.73 0.59 -0.36
CA MET A 19 10.68 0.01 0.48
C MET A 19 10.29 0.96 1.61
N ILE A 20 11.25 1.47 2.39
CA ILE A 20 10.94 2.36 3.52
C ILE A 20 10.26 3.65 3.06
N GLN A 21 10.72 4.24 1.94
CA GLN A 21 10.11 5.44 1.40
C GLN A 21 8.65 5.20 1.03
N TYR A 22 8.41 4.14 0.24
CA TYR A 22 7.07 3.82 -0.21
C TYR A 22 6.12 3.60 0.97
N THR A 23 6.55 2.81 1.95
CA THR A 23 5.74 2.45 3.11
C THR A 23 5.45 3.67 3.98
N VAL A 24 6.40 4.60 4.12
CA VAL A 24 6.19 5.86 4.83
C VAL A 24 5.19 6.75 4.11
N GLU A 25 5.31 6.87 2.79
CA GLU A 25 4.35 7.62 1.99
C GLU A 25 2.96 6.95 2.04
N ALA A 26 2.89 5.61 2.02
CA ALA A 26 1.65 4.86 2.00
C ALA A 26 0.84 5.01 3.30
N TYR A 27 1.46 4.80 4.49
CA TYR A 27 0.69 4.97 5.73
C TYR A 27 0.17 6.40 5.87
N LYS A 28 0.97 7.43 5.53
CA LYS A 28 0.52 8.82 5.57
C LYS A 28 -0.65 9.09 4.62
N THR A 29 -0.64 8.45 3.45
CA THR A 29 -1.77 8.48 2.52
C THR A 29 -3.02 7.90 3.14
N PHE A 30 -2.91 6.69 3.69
CA PHE A 30 -4.06 5.99 4.24
C PHE A 30 -4.61 6.66 5.50
N GLU A 31 -3.77 7.21 6.38
CA GLU A 31 -4.22 7.98 7.54
C GLU A 31 -5.03 9.20 7.12
N LYS A 32 -4.55 9.99 6.16
CA LYS A 32 -5.30 11.15 5.70
C LYS A 32 -6.63 10.75 5.05
N LEU A 33 -6.67 9.66 4.30
CA LEU A 33 -7.93 9.16 3.75
C LEU A 33 -8.89 8.71 4.86
N ALA A 34 -8.39 7.99 5.86
CA ALA A 34 -9.19 7.56 7.01
C ALA A 34 -9.78 8.75 7.78
N GLU A 35 -9.02 9.83 7.96
CA GLU A 35 -9.45 11.04 8.67
C GLU A 35 -10.49 11.87 7.92
N ASN A 36 -10.49 11.84 6.58
CA ASN A 36 -11.27 12.77 5.76
C ASN A 36 -12.47 12.15 5.06
N LEU A 37 -12.62 10.82 5.06
CA LEU A 37 -13.71 10.13 4.38
C LEU A 37 -14.97 10.00 5.28
N PRO A 38 -16.14 10.51 4.83
CA PRO A 38 -17.40 10.34 5.57
C PRO A 38 -17.89 8.89 5.66
N ASN A 39 -17.55 8.04 4.67
CA ASN A 39 -17.95 6.65 4.67
C ASN A 39 -17.17 5.87 5.76
N PRO A 40 -17.86 5.37 6.82
CA PRO A 40 -17.19 4.74 7.96
C PRO A 40 -16.53 3.40 7.61
N MET A 41 -17.03 2.68 6.60
CA MET A 41 -16.43 1.42 6.15
C MET A 41 -15.10 1.68 5.45
N ALA A 42 -15.09 2.64 4.52
CA ALA A 42 -13.87 3.04 3.81
C ALA A 42 -12.84 3.66 4.77
N ALA A 43 -13.28 4.52 5.69
CA ALA A 43 -12.41 5.11 6.71
C ALA A 43 -11.74 4.04 7.59
N THR A 44 -12.50 3.04 8.05
CA THR A 44 -11.95 1.92 8.83
C THR A 44 -10.94 1.09 8.03
N MET A 45 -11.24 0.80 6.76
CA MET A 45 -10.33 0.08 5.87
C MET A 45 -9.00 0.83 5.70
N PHE A 46 -9.06 2.14 5.40
CA PHE A 46 -7.84 2.94 5.26
C PHE A 46 -7.07 3.10 6.57
N GLN A 47 -7.76 3.15 7.71
CA GLN A 47 -7.08 3.13 9.01
C GLN A 47 -6.29 1.83 9.21
N GLN A 48 -6.87 0.68 8.86
CA GLN A 48 -6.17 -0.61 8.92
C GLN A 48 -4.96 -0.63 7.98
N PHE A 49 -5.10 -0.11 6.75
CA PHE A 49 -3.97 -0.05 5.82
C PHE A 49 -2.83 0.82 6.37
N ALA A 50 -3.16 1.94 7.04
CA ALA A 50 -2.15 2.77 7.67
C ALA A 50 -1.40 2.05 8.78
N GLU A 51 -2.10 1.24 9.59
CA GLU A 51 -1.50 0.42 10.64
C GLU A 51 -0.59 -0.67 10.04
N ASP A 52 -1.06 -1.41 9.04
CA ASP A 52 -0.27 -2.42 8.34
C ASP A 52 1.03 -1.81 7.78
N GLU A 53 0.94 -0.64 7.14
CA GLU A 53 2.11 0.04 6.60
C GLU A 53 3.07 0.55 7.68
N ARG A 54 2.59 0.94 8.86
CA ARG A 54 3.47 1.28 9.99
C ARG A 54 4.22 0.06 10.49
N GLU A 55 3.55 -1.09 10.59
CA GLU A 55 4.21 -2.34 10.97
C GLU A 55 5.23 -2.77 9.91
N HIS A 56 4.89 -2.65 8.62
CA HIS A 56 5.82 -2.89 7.52
C HIS A 56 7.06 -1.99 7.61
N ARG A 57 6.88 -0.70 7.92
CA ARG A 57 7.99 0.24 8.12
C ARG A 57 8.92 -0.28 9.22
N ASP A 58 8.37 -0.67 10.36
CA ASP A 58 9.15 -1.12 11.52
C ASP A 58 9.96 -2.38 11.20
N LEU A 59 9.37 -3.32 10.44
CA LEU A 59 10.10 -4.51 9.96
C LEU A 59 11.24 -4.14 9.01
N ILE A 60 11.03 -3.18 8.11
CA ILE A 60 12.07 -2.69 7.20
C ILE A 60 13.20 -1.99 7.99
N GLU A 61 12.87 -1.19 9.00
CA GLU A 61 13.86 -0.53 9.86
C GLU A 61 14.70 -1.55 10.65
N LEU A 62 14.07 -2.57 11.23
CA LEU A 62 14.77 -3.68 11.87
C LEU A 62 15.71 -4.38 10.88
N LYS A 63 15.29 -4.53 9.61
CA LYS A 63 16.13 -5.11 8.59
C LYS A 63 17.33 -4.23 8.20
N ILE A 64 17.13 -2.92 8.09
CA ILE A 64 18.20 -1.95 7.83
C ILE A 64 19.24 -2.00 8.96
N GLN A 65 18.78 -2.03 10.21
CA GLN A 65 19.66 -2.16 11.38
C GLN A 65 20.45 -3.46 11.35
N ALA A 66 19.79 -4.59 11.04
CA ALA A 66 20.45 -5.89 10.92
C ALA A 66 21.49 -5.97 9.78
N ALA A 67 21.32 -5.17 8.73
CA ALA A 67 22.26 -5.08 7.62
C ALA A 67 23.49 -4.18 7.93
N GLY A 68 23.52 -3.52 9.09
CA GLY A 68 24.63 -2.63 9.49
C GLY A 68 24.64 -1.29 8.76
N ALA A 69 23.58 -0.96 8.02
CA ALA A 69 23.48 0.29 7.27
C ALA A 69 23.04 1.46 8.17
N SER A 70 23.80 2.56 8.14
CA SER A 70 23.49 3.77 8.89
C SER A 70 22.48 4.63 8.14
N ARG A 71 21.19 4.31 8.30
CA ARG A 71 20.02 5.04 7.75
C ARG A 71 20.02 5.19 6.23
N VAL A 72 19.08 4.50 5.57
CA VAL A 72 18.81 4.78 4.17
C VAL A 72 18.18 6.17 4.03
N ARG A 73 18.74 7.03 3.18
CA ARG A 73 18.16 8.35 2.89
C ARG A 73 16.82 8.15 2.18
N VAL A 74 15.74 8.58 2.84
CA VAL A 74 14.42 8.72 2.23
C VAL A 74 14.42 10.01 1.43
N THR A 75 14.49 9.92 0.10
CA THR A 75 14.22 11.06 -0.79
C THR A 75 12.74 11.07 -1.10
N LEU A 76 11.93 11.75 -0.27
CA LEU A 76 10.51 12.00 -0.53
C LEU A 76 10.39 12.70 -1.90
N GLY A 77 10.12 11.92 -2.93
CA GLY A 77 10.06 12.36 -4.32
C GLY A 77 8.72 12.11 -4.97
N GLY A 78 7.79 11.45 -4.26
CA GLY A 78 6.43 11.15 -4.70
C GLY A 78 5.39 12.21 -4.33
N ASP A 79 5.78 13.29 -3.62
CA ASP A 79 4.87 14.24 -2.97
C ASP A 79 3.91 14.98 -3.92
N LEU A 80 4.25 15.11 -5.21
CA LEU A 80 3.42 15.88 -6.16
C LEU A 80 2.05 15.22 -6.41
N LEU A 81 1.99 13.89 -6.58
CA LEU A 81 0.71 13.19 -6.85
C LEU A 81 -0.15 13.02 -5.60
N PHE A 82 0.46 13.13 -4.41
CA PHE A 82 -0.25 13.03 -3.15
C PHE A 82 -1.02 14.30 -2.80
N GLN A 83 -0.48 15.45 -3.20
CA GLN A 83 -1.22 16.71 -3.17
C GLN A 83 -2.44 16.65 -4.08
N ASP A 84 -2.30 16.18 -5.33
CA ASP A 84 -3.41 16.10 -6.29
C ASP A 84 -4.59 15.22 -5.78
N ILE A 85 -4.31 14.12 -5.07
CA ILE A 85 -5.33 13.28 -4.42
C ILE A 85 -6.09 14.04 -3.34
N LEU A 86 -5.39 14.86 -2.55
CA LEU A 86 -5.97 15.58 -1.41
C LEU A 86 -6.59 16.93 -1.78
N GLU A 87 -6.10 17.54 -2.86
CA GLU A 87 -6.61 18.81 -3.41
C GLU A 87 -7.94 18.62 -4.17
N GLY A 88 -8.38 17.36 -4.34
CA GLY A 88 -9.70 17.01 -4.87
C GLY A 88 -9.75 16.97 -6.40
N ASP A 89 -8.60 16.94 -7.06
CA ASP A 89 -8.50 16.96 -8.52
C ASP A 89 -8.84 15.60 -9.15
N LEU A 90 -8.88 14.53 -8.36
CA LEU A 90 -9.25 13.18 -8.81
C LEU A 90 -10.63 12.77 -8.30
N SER A 91 -11.42 12.13 -9.16
CA SER A 91 -12.62 11.41 -8.72
C SER A 91 -12.26 10.25 -7.79
N PHE A 92 -13.19 9.80 -6.94
CA PHE A 92 -12.95 8.63 -6.07
C PHE A 92 -12.59 7.37 -6.84
N ARG A 93 -13.11 7.24 -8.07
CA ARG A 93 -12.75 6.16 -8.96
C ARG A 93 -11.28 6.24 -9.36
N GLU A 94 -10.84 7.38 -9.89
CA GLU A 94 -9.45 7.60 -10.33
C GLU A 94 -8.48 7.46 -9.16
N MET A 95 -8.84 8.00 -7.99
CA MET A 95 -8.08 7.82 -6.76
C MET A 95 -7.93 6.33 -6.40
N THR A 96 -9.01 5.56 -6.42
CA THR A 96 -8.99 4.13 -6.08
C THR A 96 -8.19 3.32 -7.10
N GLU A 97 -8.36 3.59 -8.40
CA GLU A 97 -7.58 2.97 -9.48
C GLU A 97 -6.07 3.29 -9.33
N PHE A 98 -5.73 4.52 -8.97
CA PHE A 98 -4.35 4.93 -8.68
C PHE A 98 -3.77 4.17 -7.49
N LEU A 99 -4.50 4.08 -6.36
CA LEU A 99 -4.05 3.34 -5.18
C LEU A 99 -3.82 1.86 -5.52
N ILE A 100 -4.72 1.23 -6.27
CA ILE A 100 -4.55 -0.15 -6.76
C ILE A 100 -3.28 -0.28 -7.61
N ALA A 101 -3.06 0.64 -8.56
CA ALA A 101 -1.87 0.61 -9.42
C ALA A 101 -0.57 0.78 -8.61
N ARG A 102 -0.60 1.64 -7.59
CA ARG A 102 0.50 1.88 -6.66
C ARG A 102 0.82 0.62 -5.85
N GLU A 103 -0.19 -0.04 -5.28
CA GLU A 103 -0.01 -1.29 -4.52
C GLU A 103 0.51 -2.43 -5.42
N ARG A 104 -0.06 -2.58 -6.62
CA ARG A 104 0.41 -3.58 -7.62
C ARG A 104 1.86 -3.36 -8.02
N THR A 105 2.28 -2.11 -8.17
CA THR A 105 3.67 -1.77 -8.52
C THR A 105 4.63 -2.24 -7.41
N MET A 106 4.27 -2.05 -6.15
CA MET A 106 5.11 -2.48 -5.03
C MET A 106 5.08 -4.00 -4.85
N GLU A 107 3.91 -4.63 -4.94
CA GLU A 107 3.76 -6.10 -4.90
C GLU A 107 4.65 -6.78 -5.95
N LYS A 108 4.64 -6.26 -7.18
CA LYS A 108 5.50 -6.74 -8.25
C LYS A 108 6.99 -6.58 -7.93
N LYS A 109 7.41 -5.41 -7.43
CA LYS A 109 8.82 -5.16 -7.05
C LYS A 109 9.29 -6.09 -5.94
N LEU A 110 8.46 -6.30 -4.91
CA LEU A 110 8.77 -7.21 -3.81
C LEU A 110 8.94 -8.66 -4.29
N ASN A 111 8.04 -9.10 -5.18
CA ASN A 111 8.14 -10.42 -5.83
C ASN A 111 9.41 -10.54 -6.70
N GLU A 112 9.79 -9.49 -7.42
CA GLU A 112 11.02 -9.44 -8.23
C GLU A 112 12.26 -9.54 -7.34
N TYR A 113 12.32 -8.78 -6.24
CA TYR A 113 13.40 -8.87 -5.26
C TYR A 113 13.47 -10.27 -4.64
N GLY A 114 12.32 -10.89 -4.36
CA GLY A 114 12.24 -12.22 -3.75
C GLY A 114 12.82 -13.35 -4.60
N ARG A 115 12.98 -13.17 -5.92
CA ARG A 115 13.55 -14.20 -6.81
C ARG A 115 15.06 -14.39 -6.63
N GLY A 116 15.79 -13.32 -6.31
CA GLY A 116 17.25 -13.34 -6.11
C GLY A 116 17.72 -13.16 -4.66
N ALA A 117 16.77 -12.99 -3.74
CA ALA A 117 17.04 -12.71 -2.34
C ALA A 117 17.58 -13.93 -1.57
N SER A 118 18.38 -13.65 -0.54
CA SER A 118 18.77 -14.63 0.48
C SER A 118 17.55 -15.30 1.15
N PRO A 119 17.67 -16.52 1.68
CA PRO A 119 16.57 -17.18 2.39
C PRO A 119 15.99 -16.34 3.52
N VAL A 120 16.84 -15.61 4.25
CA VAL A 120 16.42 -14.72 5.36
C VAL A 120 15.60 -13.54 4.82
N ASP A 121 16.04 -12.91 3.73
CA ASP A 121 15.36 -11.75 3.15
C ASP A 121 14.05 -12.11 2.47
N ARG A 122 13.96 -13.33 1.94
CA ARG A 122 12.75 -13.82 1.27
C ARG A 122 11.54 -13.84 2.20
N TYR A 123 11.72 -14.12 3.50
CA TYR A 123 10.60 -14.06 4.46
C TYR A 123 10.00 -12.66 4.56
N LEU A 124 10.84 -11.64 4.72
CA LEU A 124 10.40 -10.24 4.77
C LEU A 124 9.68 -9.87 3.47
N LEU A 125 10.28 -10.17 2.32
CA LEU A 125 9.71 -9.80 1.01
C LEU A 125 8.35 -10.46 0.74
N ILE A 126 8.20 -11.74 1.10
CA ILE A 126 6.91 -12.45 0.99
C ILE A 126 5.87 -11.83 1.91
N TYR A 127 6.24 -11.52 3.15
CA TYR A 127 5.35 -10.91 4.13
C TYR A 127 4.82 -9.57 3.64
N LEU A 128 5.73 -8.67 3.21
CA LEU A 128 5.37 -7.37 2.67
C LEU A 128 4.49 -7.50 1.42
N ALA A 129 4.83 -8.40 0.48
CA ALA A 129 4.06 -8.59 -0.75
C ALA A 129 2.65 -9.11 -0.48
N ALA A 130 2.47 -9.94 0.55
CA ALA A 130 1.17 -10.41 0.98
C ALA A 130 0.29 -9.27 1.51
N GLY A 131 0.87 -8.34 2.28
CA GLY A 131 0.18 -7.11 2.72
C GLY A 131 -0.31 -6.27 1.54
N LYS A 132 0.55 -6.04 0.54
CA LYS A 132 0.17 -5.34 -0.71
C LYS A 132 -1.00 -6.00 -1.42
N ARG A 133 -1.00 -7.33 -1.49
CA ARG A 133 -2.10 -8.09 -2.11
C ARG A 133 -3.40 -7.95 -1.33
N ALA A 134 -3.35 -7.95 0.00
CA ALA A 134 -4.54 -7.74 0.83
C ALA A 134 -5.15 -6.36 0.57
N HIS A 135 -4.33 -5.30 0.53
CA HIS A 135 -4.78 -3.94 0.21
C HIS A 135 -5.42 -3.85 -1.18
N ILE A 136 -4.82 -4.49 -2.19
CA ILE A 136 -5.38 -4.53 -3.55
C ILE A 136 -6.79 -5.13 -3.55
N VAL A 137 -6.99 -6.28 -2.90
CA VAL A 137 -8.30 -6.97 -2.88
C VAL A 137 -9.37 -6.09 -2.25
N GLU A 138 -9.04 -5.41 -1.15
CA GLU A 138 -9.97 -4.51 -0.49
C GLU A 138 -10.26 -3.25 -1.31
N LEU A 139 -9.26 -2.66 -1.97
CA LEU A 139 -9.47 -1.54 -2.89
C LEU A 139 -10.30 -1.94 -4.12
N GLU A 140 -10.10 -3.14 -4.66
CA GLU A 140 -10.90 -3.66 -5.78
C GLU A 140 -12.37 -3.82 -5.36
N ARG A 141 -12.64 -4.28 -4.13
CA ARG A 141 -14.00 -4.30 -3.57
C ARG A 141 -14.61 -2.90 -3.55
N GLU A 142 -13.91 -1.91 -3.01
CA GLU A 142 -14.40 -0.53 -2.98
C GLU A 142 -14.62 0.04 -4.40
N LEU A 143 -13.74 -0.29 -5.35
CA LEU A 143 -13.88 0.13 -6.73
C LEU A 143 -15.16 -0.41 -7.38
N GLU A 144 -15.55 -1.66 -7.10
CA GLU A 144 -16.83 -2.20 -7.57
C GLU A 144 -18.03 -1.44 -6.98
N LEU A 145 -17.95 -1.02 -5.72
CA LEU A 145 -19.00 -0.20 -5.09
C LEU A 145 -19.06 1.21 -5.68
N ILE A 146 -17.91 1.83 -5.94
CA ILE A 146 -17.82 3.15 -6.60
C ILE A 146 -18.40 3.11 -8.02
N LYS A 147 -18.24 2.01 -8.75
CA LYS A 147 -18.87 1.84 -10.08
C LYS A 147 -20.40 1.83 -10.02
N LEU A 148 -20.98 1.39 -8.90
CA LEU A 148 -22.43 1.37 -8.68
C LEU A 148 -22.94 2.70 -8.09
N ASP A 149 -22.16 3.33 -7.21
CA ASP A 149 -22.47 4.62 -6.57
C ASP A 149 -21.22 5.51 -6.63
N PRO A 150 -21.12 6.46 -7.59
CA PRO A 150 -19.95 7.31 -7.74
C PRO A 150 -19.58 8.14 -6.51
N ASP A 151 -20.54 8.39 -5.62
CA ASP A 151 -20.35 9.09 -4.35
C ASP A 151 -20.14 8.13 -3.16
N TRP A 152 -19.83 6.85 -3.41
CA TRP A 152 -19.68 5.81 -2.38
C TRP A 152 -18.87 6.26 -1.16
N PHE A 153 -17.73 6.92 -1.36
CA PHE A 153 -16.88 7.39 -0.27
C PHE A 153 -17.44 8.58 0.53
N LYS A 154 -18.48 9.25 0.05
CA LYS A 154 -19.24 10.28 0.80
C LYS A 154 -20.45 9.70 1.54
N ARG A 155 -20.76 8.41 1.40
CA ARG A 155 -21.95 7.79 2.00
C ARG A 155 -21.73 7.48 3.48
N GLU A 156 -22.26 8.32 4.36
CA GLU A 156 -22.33 8.02 5.80
C GLU A 156 -23.23 6.81 6.10
N ASP A 157 -24.20 6.53 5.23
CA ASP A 157 -25.14 5.40 5.31
C ASP A 157 -24.62 4.12 4.62
N ALA A 158 -23.34 4.05 4.28
CA ALA A 158 -22.73 2.96 3.51
C ALA A 158 -23.08 1.56 4.04
N GLN A 159 -22.96 1.32 5.35
CA GLN A 159 -23.27 0.03 5.97
C GLN A 159 -24.73 -0.38 5.72
N TRP A 160 -25.66 0.56 5.86
CA TRP A 160 -27.08 0.31 5.61
C TRP A 160 -27.31 -0.04 4.14
N ARG A 161 -26.68 0.71 3.22
CA ARG A 161 -26.80 0.48 1.77
C ARG A 161 -26.28 -0.89 1.32
N ILE A 162 -25.21 -1.40 1.92
CA ILE A 162 -24.71 -2.76 1.62
C ILE A 162 -25.77 -3.82 1.92
N VAL A 163 -26.51 -3.66 3.02
CA VAL A 163 -27.49 -4.65 3.47
C VAL A 163 -28.84 -4.48 2.76
N HIS A 164 -29.25 -3.24 2.52
CA HIS A 164 -30.62 -2.92 2.11
C HIS A 164 -30.74 -2.35 0.68
N GLY A 165 -29.62 -2.08 0.01
CA GLY A 165 -29.59 -1.39 -1.28
C GLY A 165 -29.83 0.11 -1.16
N PRO A 166 -29.88 0.85 -2.30
CA PRO A 166 -30.24 2.25 -2.29
C PRO A 166 -31.71 2.41 -1.86
N ARG A 167 -32.02 3.45 -1.08
CA ARG A 167 -33.41 3.82 -0.80
C ARG A 167 -34.10 4.15 -2.12
N ALA A 168 -35.32 3.65 -2.32
CA ALA A 168 -36.17 4.11 -3.41
C ALA A 168 -36.43 5.61 -3.20
N GLU A 169 -36.04 6.42 -4.16
CA GLU A 169 -36.40 7.85 -4.24
C GLU A 169 -37.86 8.02 -4.66
#